data_AF-A0A8J9X637-F1
#
_entry.id   AF-A0A8J9X637-F1
#
_cell.length_a   1.000
_cell.length_b   1.000
_cell.length_c   1.000
_cell.angle_alpha   90.00
_cell.angle_beta   90.00
_cell.angle_gamma   90.00
#
_symmetry.space_group_name_H-M   'P 1'
#
loop_
_entity.id
_entity.type
_entity.pdbx_description
1 polymer ?
#
loop_
_entity_poly.entity_id
_entity_poly.type
_entity_poly.pdbx_seq_one_letter_code
_entity_poly.pdbx_strand_id
1 'polypeptide(L)' 'VLADRLIVAVGGNALQRRGERLTIENMLKASADMAPTIAALAKEHEVVLVHGNGPQVGELALERSAATFDV' A
#
# COMPACT_ATOMS: atom_id res chain seq x y z
N VAL A 1 5.62 -28.23 1.56
CA VAL A 1 5.18 -27.73 0.25
C VAL A 1 4.08 -26.72 0.53
N LEU A 2 4.15 -25.50 0.00
CA LEU A 2 3.06 -24.53 0.14
C LEU A 2 1.83 -25.08 -0.61
N ALA A 3 0.65 -24.99 -0.01
CA ALA A 3 -0.54 -25.70 -0.49
C ALA A 3 -1.02 -25.19 -1.85
N ASP A 4 -1.21 -23.87 -1.95
CA ASP A 4 -1.76 -23.17 -3.12
C ASP A 4 -1.09 -21.80 -3.31
N ARG A 5 -1.23 -21.21 -4.51
CA ARG A 5 -0.85 -19.81 -4.78
C ARG A 5 -2.05 -18.89 -4.59
N LEU A 6 -1.92 -17.89 -3.71
CA LEU A 6 -2.95 -16.89 -3.43
C LEU A 6 -2.55 -15.53 -4.00
N ILE A 7 -3.48 -14.88 -4.71
CA ILE A 7 -3.35 -13.48 -5.09
C ILE A 7 -4.21 -12.67 -4.11
N VAL A 8 -3.56 -11.84 -3.30
CA VAL A 8 -4.21 -11.02 -2.28
C VAL A 8 -4.19 -9.57 -2.73
N ALA A 9 -5.35 -9.04 -3.12
CA ALA A 9 -5.51 -7.64 -3.49
C ALA A 9 -6.00 -6.82 -2.30
N VAL A 10 -5.18 -5.87 -1.85
CA VAL A 10 -5.49 -5.02 -0.69
C VAL A 10 -5.89 -3.63 -1.14
N GLY A 11 -6.97 -3.11 -0.54
CA GLY A 11 -7.48 -1.78 -0.86
C GLY A 11 -6.55 -0.67 -0.37
N GLY A 12 -6.74 0.56 -0.86
CA GLY A 12 -5.90 1.72 -0.48
C GLY A 12 -5.81 1.97 1.02
N ASN A 13 -6.88 1.63 1.77
CA ASN A 13 -6.91 1.73 3.24
C ASN A 13 -5.86 0.87 3.97
N ALA A 14 -5.34 -0.18 3.31
CA ALA A 14 -4.28 -1.02 3.87
C ALA A 14 -2.90 -0.34 3.86
N LEU A 15 -2.73 0.69 3.01
CA LEU A 15 -1.48 1.44 2.91
C LEU A 15 -1.64 2.89 3.37
N GLN A 16 -2.85 3.44 3.39
CA GLN A 16 -3.12 4.79 3.85
C GLN A 16 -4.56 4.90 4.34
N ARG A 17 -4.76 5.33 5.59
CA ARG A 17 -6.10 5.51 6.12
C ARG A 17 -6.72 6.81 5.60
N ARG A 18 -8.02 6.77 5.30
CA ARG A 18 -8.76 7.96 4.85
C ARG A 18 -8.66 9.08 5.87
N GLY A 19 -8.27 10.27 5.40
CA GLY A 19 -8.12 11.46 6.24
C GLY A 19 -6.75 11.62 6.91
N GLU A 20 -5.86 10.63 6.81
CA GLU A 20 -4.47 10.78 7.22
C GLU A 20 -3.63 11.45 6.13
N ARG A 21 -2.67 12.27 6.55
CA ARG A 21 -1.66 12.85 5.67
C ARG A 21 -0.87 11.72 4.99
N LEU A 22 -0.53 11.88 3.71
CA LEU A 22 0.35 10.97 3.00
C LEU A 22 1.79 11.15 3.50
N THR A 23 2.14 10.47 4.59
CA THR A 23 3.51 10.41 5.11
C THR A 23 3.97 8.96 5.22
N ILE A 24 5.28 8.75 5.17
CA ILE A 24 5.87 7.41 5.29
C ILE A 24 5.47 6.76 6.61
N GLU A 25 5.40 7.53 7.70
CA GLU A 25 5.02 7.05 9.04
C GLU A 25 3.58 6.52 9.07
N ASN A 26 2.63 7.27 8.50
CA ASN A 26 1.24 6.84 8.43
C ASN A 26 1.10 5.60 7.53
N MET A 27 1.84 5.55 6.43
CA MET A 27 1.82 4.40 5.53
C MET A 27 2.39 3.14 6.19
N LEU A 28 3.51 3.27 6.91
CA LEU A 28 4.10 2.18 7.68
C LEU A 28 3.15 1.68 8.76
N LYS A 29 2.50 2.60 9.49
CA LYS A 29 1.51 2.25 10.51
C LYS A 29 0.33 1.47 9.92
N ALA A 30 -0.26 1.96 8.83
CA ALA A 30 -1.36 1.27 8.15
C ALA A 30 -0.93 -0.12 7.64
N SER A 31 0.28 -0.22 7.07
CA SER A 31 0.81 -1.49 6.55
C SER A 31 1.09 -2.50 7.66
N ALA A 32 1.58 -2.02 8.82
CA ALA A 32 1.89 -2.85 9.98
C ALA A 32 0.64 -3.54 10.56
N ASP A 33 -0.54 -2.90 10.47
CA ASP A 33 -1.79 -3.51 10.94
C ASP A 33 -2.22 -4.72 10.08
N MET A 34 -1.93 -4.69 8.77
CA MET A 34 -2.26 -5.76 7.83
C MET A 34 -1.20 -6.88 7.80
N ALA A 35 0.07 -6.54 8.01
CA ALA A 35 1.20 -7.44 7.82
C ALA A 35 1.06 -8.80 8.56
N PRO A 36 0.57 -8.88 9.81
CA PRO A 36 0.41 -10.16 10.51
C PRO A 36 -0.55 -11.13 9.79
N THR A 37 -1.62 -10.62 9.19
CA THR A 37 -2.58 -11.44 8.43
C THR A 37 -1.94 -12.01 7.17
N ILE A 38 -1.20 -11.18 6.42
CA ILE A 38 -0.48 -11.63 5.22
C ILE A 38 0.61 -12.64 5.59
N ALA A 39 1.33 -12.39 6.68
CA ALA A 39 2.37 -13.30 7.18
C ALA A 39 1.81 -14.65 7.60
N ALA A 40 0.60 -14.72 8.15
CA ALA A 40 -0.06 -15.98 8.46
C ALA A 40 -0.36 -16.78 7.20
N LEU A 41 -0.93 -16.15 6.16
CA LEU A 41 -1.20 -16.80 4.87
C LEU A 41 0.08 -17.30 4.19
N ALA A 42 1.16 -16.52 4.27
CA ALA A 42 2.45 -16.86 3.66
C ALA A 42 3.16 -18.06 4.33
N LYS A 43 2.71 -18.51 5.51
CA LYS A 43 3.23 -19.75 6.13
C LYS A 43 2.72 -21.01 5.43
N GLU A 44 1.53 -20.93 4.82
CA GLU A 44 0.82 -22.07 4.27
C GLU A 44 0.73 -22.01 2.73
N HIS A 45 0.77 -20.81 2.17
CA HIS A 45 0.57 -20.54 0.75
C HIS A 45 1.69 -19.71 0.13
N GLU A 46 1.85 -19.81 -1.17
CA GLU A 46 2.61 -18.82 -1.92
C GLU A 46 1.75 -17.58 -2.12
N VAL A 47 2.15 -16.44 -1.54
CA VAL A 47 1.34 -15.22 -1.56
C VAL A 47 1.90 -14.21 -2.56
N VAL A 48 1.06 -13.78 -3.50
CA VAL A 48 1.26 -12.61 -4.36
C VAL A 48 0.42 -11.47 -3.80
N LEU A 49 1.05 -10.49 -3.17
CA LEU A 49 0.38 -9.32 -2.63
C LEU A 49 0.35 -8.18 -3.67
N VAL A 50 -0.83 -7.63 -3.94
CA VAL A 50 -1.01 -6.48 -4.84
C VAL A 50 -1.85 -5.40 -4.14
N HIS A 51 -1.67 -4.14 -4.54
CA HIS A 51 -2.41 -3.02 -3.98
C HIS A 51 -2.73 -1.95 -5.04
N GLY A 52 -3.69 -1.09 -4.74
CA GLY A 52 -3.89 0.15 -5.50
C GLY A 52 -2.96 1.26 -5.02
N ASN A 53 -2.58 2.19 -5.90
CA ASN A 53 -1.67 3.31 -5.61
C ASN A 53 -2.26 4.71 -5.88
N GLY A 54 -3.59 4.81 -6.04
CA GLY A 54 -4.28 6.03 -6.45
C GLY A 54 -3.96 7.26 -5.59
N PRO A 55 -4.09 7.20 -4.25
CA PRO A 55 -3.73 8.31 -3.38
C PRO A 55 -2.27 8.75 -3.51
N GLN A 56 -1.34 7.79 -3.62
CA GLN A 56 0.10 8.04 -3.73
C GLN A 56 0.43 8.76 -5.04
N VAL A 57 -0.10 8.25 -6.16
CA VAL A 57 0.11 8.87 -7.48
C VAL A 57 -0.60 10.22 -7.56
N GLY A 58 -1.77 10.35 -6.93
CA GLY A 58 -2.51 11.61 -6.86
C GLY A 58 -1.72 12.73 -6.16
N GLU A 59 -1.13 12.44 -4.99
CA GLU A 59 -0.30 13.42 -4.28
C GLU A 59 0.94 13.82 -5.09
N LEU A 60 1.64 12.83 -5.67
CA LEU A 60 2.80 13.08 -6.54
C LEU A 60 2.43 13.96 -7.76
N ALA A 61 1.23 13.79 -8.30
CA ALA A 61 0.73 14.62 -9.40
C ALA A 61 0.45 16.06 -8.95
N LEU A 62 -0.09 16.24 -7.73
CA LEU A 62 -0.30 17.57 -7.14
C LEU A 62 1.03 18.27 -6.84
N GLU A 63 1.99 17.58 -6.24
CA GLU A 63 3.35 18.10 -5.99
C GLU A 63 4.00 18.57 -7.30
N ARG A 64 3.92 17.76 -8.35
CA ARG A 64 4.47 18.11 -9.67
C ARG A 64 3.74 19.26 -10.35
N SER A 65 2.43 19.39 -10.14
CA SER A 65 1.64 20.49 -10.72
C SER A 65 1.86 21.80 -9.98
N ALA A 66 2.17 21.74 -8.68
CA ALA A 66 2.48 22.89 -7.85
C ALA A 66 3.95 23.34 -7.98
N ALA A 67 4.83 22.46 -8.45
CA ALA A 67 6.20 22.83 -8.79
C ALA A 67 6.18 23.77 -10.01
N THR A 68 6.51 25.05 -9.78
CA THR A 68 6.82 25.98 -10.86
C THR A 68 8.05 25.43 -11.59
N PHE A 69 7.86 24.94 -12.80
CA PHE A 69 9.00 24.60 -13.65
C PHE A 69 9.62 25.91 -14.12
N ASP A 70 10.72 26.32 -13.48
CA ASP A 70 11.66 27.29 -14.07
C ASP A 70 12.35 26.59 -15.25
N VAL A 71 11.77 26.71 -16.43
CA VAL A 71 12.43 26.50 -17.73
C VAL A 71 12.39 27.78 -18.54
#